data_AF-A0A2T7URK3-F1
#
_entry.id   AF-A0A2T7URK3-F1
#
_cell.length_a   1.000
_cell.length_b   1.000
_cell.length_c   1.000
_cell.angle_alpha   90.00
_cell.angle_beta   90.00
_cell.angle_gamma   90.00
#
_symmetry.space_group_name_H-M   'P 1'
#
loop_
_entity.id
_entity.type
_entity.pdbx_description
1 polymer ?
#
loop_
_entity_poly.entity_id
_entity_poly.type
_entity_poly.pdbx_seq_one_letter_code
_entity_poly.pdbx_strand_id
1 'polypeptide(L)'
;MTRATIPGTIQEAVQACYDAYGDQKDIALDLGIAGSSVSYGTEVQEIRPGGLGVNYLDRLARMKAASAVPIARHFAALAGGVFQPVAVDGALAADVHQLTREFSDVLALHADAHSARSRDPGDYTPHEARQQIREIDEMVTAAMLFRAQLMARAEGQGGAVAAVPIRGSAR
;
A
#
# COMPACT_ATOMS: atom_id res chain seq x y z
N MET A 1 -20.96 13.55 -21.38
CA MET A 1 -21.64 12.29 -21.01
C MET A 1 -20.59 11.35 -20.45
N THR A 2 -20.54 11.17 -19.14
CA THR A 2 -19.62 10.24 -18.47
C THR A 2 -20.07 8.82 -18.77
N ARG A 3 -19.35 8.13 -19.67
CA ARG A 3 -19.63 6.72 -20.00
C ARG A 3 -19.30 5.91 -18.74
N ALA A 4 -20.26 5.14 -18.23
CA ALA A 4 -20.07 4.35 -17.02
C ALA A 4 -18.92 3.35 -17.22
N THR A 5 -17.85 3.49 -16.46
CA THR A 5 -16.74 2.55 -16.42
C THR A 5 -17.22 1.25 -15.80
N ILE A 6 -16.89 0.11 -16.41
CA ILE A 6 -17.17 -1.21 -15.83
C ILE A 6 -16.25 -1.37 -14.61
N PRO A 7 -16.79 -1.69 -13.41
CA PRO A 7 -15.98 -1.89 -12.21
C PRO A 7 -14.94 -2.99 -12.38
N GLY A 8 -13.75 -2.78 -11.81
CA GLY A 8 -12.65 -3.74 -11.81
C GLY A 8 -11.83 -3.77 -13.11
N THR A 9 -11.98 -2.79 -13.99
CA THR A 9 -11.23 -2.72 -15.25
C THR A 9 -9.89 -2.00 -15.11
N ILE A 10 -8.95 -2.29 -16.01
CA ILE A 10 -7.66 -1.57 -16.06
C ILE A 10 -7.87 -0.07 -16.32
N GLN A 11 -8.91 0.31 -17.07
CA GLN A 11 -9.25 1.70 -17.35
C GLN A 11 -9.66 2.45 -16.07
N GLU A 12 -10.44 1.82 -15.20
CA GLU A 12 -10.79 2.38 -13.88
C GLU A 12 -9.54 2.55 -13.00
N ALA A 13 -8.66 1.55 -12.97
CA ALA A 13 -7.41 1.62 -12.20
C ALA A 13 -6.47 2.72 -12.70
N VAL A 14 -6.40 2.92 -14.02
CA VAL A 14 -5.64 4.00 -14.66
C VAL A 14 -6.24 5.36 -14.36
N GLN A 15 -7.56 5.50 -14.38
CA GLN A 15 -8.22 6.76 -14.00
C GLN A 15 -7.94 7.11 -12.53
N ALA A 16 -8.09 6.13 -11.62
CA ALA A 16 -7.79 6.31 -10.21
C ALA A 16 -6.32 6.66 -9.94
N CYS A 17 -5.39 6.18 -10.78
CA CYS A 17 -3.97 6.58 -10.72
C CYS A 17 -3.80 8.09 -11.00
N TYR A 18 -4.48 8.63 -12.01
CA TYR A 18 -4.45 10.07 -12.31
C TYR A 18 -5.08 10.89 -11.19
N ASP A 19 -6.26 10.48 -10.72
CA ASP A 19 -6.96 11.17 -9.63
C ASP A 19 -6.11 11.19 -8.34
N ALA A 20 -5.35 10.11 -8.06
CA ALA A 20 -4.41 10.05 -6.95
C ALA A 20 -3.18 10.95 -7.15
N TYR A 21 -2.79 11.24 -8.39
CA TYR A 21 -1.71 12.17 -8.70
C TYR A 21 -2.14 13.63 -8.52
N GLY A 22 -3.25 14.04 -9.12
CA GLY A 22 -3.75 15.42 -9.11
C GLY A 22 -4.53 15.77 -10.39
N ASP A 23 -4.74 17.06 -10.62
CA ASP A 23 -5.48 17.50 -11.81
C ASP A 23 -4.68 17.24 -13.10
N GLN A 24 -5.38 17.07 -14.23
CA GLN A 24 -4.75 16.81 -15.54
C GLN A 24 -3.72 17.87 -15.96
N LYS A 25 -3.86 19.11 -15.47
CA LYS A 25 -2.91 20.19 -15.72
C LYS A 25 -1.55 19.94 -15.07
N ASP A 26 -1.55 19.43 -13.84
CA ASP A 26 -0.33 19.14 -13.09
C ASP A 26 0.38 17.93 -13.71
N ILE A 27 -0.41 16.90 -14.08
CA ILE A 27 0.09 15.72 -14.82
C ILE A 27 0.77 16.14 -16.12
N ALA A 28 0.14 17.02 -16.90
CA ALA A 28 0.70 17.49 -18.17
C ALA A 28 2.01 18.25 -17.97
N LEU A 29 2.04 19.14 -16.98
CA LEU A 29 3.21 19.95 -16.65
C LEU A 29 4.39 19.06 -16.19
N ASP A 30 4.15 18.14 -15.26
CA ASP A 30 5.19 17.30 -14.68
C ASP A 30 5.73 16.25 -15.67
N LEU A 31 4.85 15.70 -16.53
CA LEU A 31 5.28 14.79 -17.60
C LEU A 31 5.93 15.51 -18.78
N GLY A 32 5.86 16.84 -18.84
CA GLY A 32 6.37 17.63 -19.96
C GLY A 32 5.62 17.37 -21.27
N ILE A 33 4.31 17.09 -21.20
CA ILE A 33 3.46 16.83 -22.37
C ILE A 33 2.32 17.84 -22.45
N ALA A 34 1.71 17.95 -23.63
CA ALA A 34 0.55 18.83 -23.80
C ALA A 34 -0.66 18.30 -22.98
N GLY A 35 -1.44 19.20 -22.38
CA GLY A 35 -2.67 18.82 -21.67
C GLY A 35 -3.68 18.09 -22.56
N SER A 36 -3.70 18.40 -23.86
CA SER A 36 -4.48 17.66 -24.85
C SER A 36 -4.02 16.20 -25.01
N SER A 37 -2.72 15.92 -24.81
CA SER A 37 -2.19 14.55 -24.83
C SER A 37 -2.59 13.77 -23.58
N VAL A 38 -2.71 14.43 -22.42
CA VAL A 38 -3.29 13.83 -21.22
C VAL A 38 -4.76 13.53 -21.46
N SER A 39 -5.56 14.54 -21.85
CA SER A 39 -6.99 14.38 -22.13
C SER A 39 -7.25 13.25 -23.14
N TYR A 40 -6.57 13.28 -24.28
CA TYR A 40 -6.68 12.27 -25.33
C TYR A 40 -6.20 10.89 -24.85
N GLY A 41 -5.16 10.84 -24.02
CA GLY A 41 -4.65 9.61 -23.43
C GLY A 41 -5.57 9.02 -22.38
N THR A 42 -6.32 9.83 -21.63
CA THR A 42 -7.24 9.37 -20.57
C THR A 42 -8.64 9.02 -21.07
N GLU A 43 -9.00 9.44 -22.29
CA GLU A 43 -10.29 9.13 -22.88
C GLU A 43 -10.42 7.64 -23.25
N VAL A 44 -11.55 7.05 -22.89
CA VAL A 44 -11.91 5.69 -23.30
C VAL A 44 -12.39 5.72 -24.76
N GLN A 45 -11.46 5.54 -25.70
CA GLN A 45 -11.75 5.47 -27.13
C GLN A 45 -11.63 4.05 -27.68
N GLU A 46 -12.60 3.63 -28.51
CA GLU A 46 -12.62 2.31 -29.16
C GLU A 46 -11.50 2.14 -30.20
N ILE A 47 -11.03 3.24 -30.78
CA ILE A 47 -10.01 3.25 -31.85
C ILE A 47 -8.58 3.12 -31.26
N ARG A 48 -8.39 3.48 -29.99
CA ARG A 48 -7.10 3.32 -29.29
C ARG A 48 -7.33 2.97 -27.81
N PRO A 49 -7.71 1.72 -27.51
CA PRO A 49 -7.89 1.28 -26.13
C PRO A 49 -6.50 1.19 -25.48
N GLY A 50 -6.10 2.16 -24.66
CA GLY A 50 -4.75 2.10 -24.10
C GLY A 50 -4.34 3.09 -23.02
N GLY A 51 -5.09 4.15 -22.74
CA GLY A 51 -4.61 5.10 -21.73
C GLY A 51 -3.36 5.89 -22.17
N LEU A 52 -2.74 6.66 -21.27
CA LEU A 52 -1.31 6.92 -21.35
C LEU A 52 -0.57 5.59 -21.14
N GLY A 53 0.44 5.30 -21.97
CA GLY A 53 1.18 4.03 -21.90
C GLY A 53 1.87 3.81 -20.55
N VAL A 54 2.19 2.55 -20.24
CA VAL A 54 2.76 2.11 -18.94
C VAL A 54 4.00 2.92 -18.50
N ASN A 55 4.79 3.42 -19.44
CA ASN A 55 5.96 4.27 -19.14
C ASN A 55 5.58 5.60 -18.48
N TYR A 56 4.41 6.16 -18.79
CA TYR A 56 3.93 7.37 -18.11
C TYR A 56 3.43 7.06 -16.71
N LEU A 57 2.80 5.90 -16.50
CA LEU A 57 2.39 5.45 -15.17
C LEU A 57 3.61 5.23 -14.26
N ASP A 58 4.69 4.64 -14.78
CA ASP A 58 5.97 4.52 -14.06
C ASP A 58 6.55 5.89 -13.68
N ARG A 59 6.57 6.84 -14.62
CA ARG A 59 7.05 8.21 -14.34
C ARG A 59 6.22 8.91 -13.27
N LEU A 60 4.89 8.83 -13.37
CA LEU A 60 3.98 9.40 -12.36
C LEU A 60 4.22 8.77 -11.00
N ALA A 61 4.33 7.44 -10.93
CA ALA A 61 4.59 6.71 -9.69
C ALA A 61 5.93 7.11 -9.04
N ARG A 62 6.96 7.39 -9.84
CA ARG A 62 8.26 7.89 -9.35
C ARG A 62 8.18 9.30 -8.79
N MET A 63 7.34 10.16 -9.39
CA MET A 63 7.15 11.54 -8.94
C MET A 63 6.25 11.61 -7.70
N LYS A 64 5.17 10.83 -7.67
CA LYS A 64 4.21 10.75 -6.56
C LYS A 64 3.76 9.32 -6.33
N ALA A 65 4.36 8.68 -5.32
CA ALA A 65 4.12 7.26 -5.01
C ALA A 65 2.64 6.88 -4.83
N ALA A 66 1.80 7.81 -4.38
CA ALA A 66 0.36 7.60 -4.22
C ALA A 66 -0.34 7.18 -5.54
N SER A 67 0.15 7.61 -6.70
CA SER A 67 -0.42 7.24 -7.99
C SER A 67 -0.15 5.78 -8.38
N ALA A 68 0.82 5.11 -7.75
CA ALA A 68 1.10 3.68 -7.99
C ALA A 68 0.06 2.74 -7.36
N VAL A 69 -0.58 3.18 -6.27
CA VAL A 69 -1.44 2.34 -5.42
C VAL A 69 -2.64 1.74 -6.18
N PRO A 70 -3.39 2.48 -7.02
CA PRO A 70 -4.55 1.94 -7.72
C PRO A 70 -4.18 0.81 -8.70
N ILE A 71 -3.07 0.97 -9.42
CA ILE A 71 -2.57 -0.05 -10.35
C ILE A 71 -2.10 -1.29 -9.60
N ALA A 72 -1.37 -1.12 -8.50
CA ALA A 72 -0.89 -2.23 -7.69
C ALA A 72 -2.05 -3.02 -7.06
N ARG A 73 -3.09 -2.34 -6.57
CA ARG A 73 -4.33 -2.98 -6.07
C ARG A 73 -5.03 -3.79 -7.14
N HIS A 74 -5.16 -3.24 -8.34
CA HIS A 74 -5.81 -3.92 -9.46
C HIS A 74 -5.10 -5.23 -9.83
N PHE A 75 -3.77 -5.19 -10.01
CA PHE A 75 -3.02 -6.39 -10.36
C PHE A 75 -2.92 -7.40 -9.20
N ALA A 76 -2.86 -6.94 -7.94
CA ALA A 76 -2.95 -7.84 -6.80
C ALA A 76 -4.30 -8.59 -6.78
N ALA A 77 -5.41 -7.90 -7.02
CA ALA A 77 -6.73 -8.51 -7.09
C ALA A 77 -6.84 -9.53 -8.22
N LEU A 78 -6.32 -9.22 -9.42
CA LEU A 78 -6.28 -10.17 -10.54
C LEU A 78 -5.45 -11.43 -10.25
N ALA A 79 -4.39 -11.30 -9.46
CA ALA A 79 -3.58 -12.42 -9.01
C ALA A 79 -4.21 -13.24 -7.86
N GLY A 80 -5.43 -12.87 -7.42
CA GLY A 80 -6.09 -13.50 -6.27
C GLY A 80 -5.54 -13.06 -4.91
N GLY A 81 -4.82 -11.94 -4.86
CA GLY A 81 -4.20 -11.41 -3.65
C GLY A 81 -4.75 -10.05 -3.22
N VAL A 82 -4.11 -9.48 -2.20
CA VAL A 82 -4.42 -8.14 -1.65
C VAL A 82 -3.16 -7.28 -1.73
N PHE A 83 -3.31 -6.01 -2.09
CA PHE A 83 -2.23 -5.03 -2.00
C PHE A 83 -2.30 -4.31 -0.66
N GLN A 84 -1.27 -4.51 0.18
CA GLN A 84 -1.10 -3.81 1.45
C GLN A 84 0.10 -2.86 1.33
N PRO A 85 -0.11 -1.53 1.25
CA PRO A 85 1.00 -0.58 1.29
C PRO A 85 1.63 -0.60 2.69
N VAL A 86 2.96 -0.66 2.74
CA VAL A 86 3.72 -0.68 3.99
C VAL A 86 4.44 0.66 4.13
N ALA A 87 4.08 1.45 5.14
CA ALA A 87 4.78 2.70 5.45
C ALA A 87 6.09 2.38 6.18
N VAL A 88 7.24 2.70 5.57
CA VAL A 88 8.56 2.36 6.12
C VAL A 88 9.12 3.53 6.93
N ASP A 89 8.41 3.94 7.98
CA ASP A 89 8.89 4.95 8.92
C ASP A 89 8.97 4.34 10.32
N GLY A 90 10.19 4.21 10.88
CA GLY A 90 10.36 3.64 12.22
C GLY A 90 11.74 3.06 12.52
N ALA A 91 11.99 2.82 13.81
CA ALA A 91 13.20 2.14 14.28
C ALA A 91 12.92 0.65 14.46
N LEU A 92 13.67 -0.20 13.73
CA LEU A 92 13.56 -1.66 13.69
C LEU A 92 13.37 -2.37 15.06
N ALA A 93 13.94 -1.82 16.14
CA ALA A 93 13.80 -2.38 17.48
C ALA A 93 12.38 -2.23 18.06
N ALA A 94 11.66 -1.16 17.70
CA ALA A 94 10.26 -0.99 18.07
C ALA A 94 9.37 -2.01 17.34
N ASP A 95 9.72 -2.35 16.10
CA ASP A 95 8.93 -3.25 15.24
C ASP A 95 9.02 -4.71 15.65
N VAL A 96 10.19 -5.20 16.12
CA VAL A 96 10.31 -6.58 16.64
C VAL A 96 9.48 -6.75 17.91
N HIS A 97 9.46 -5.74 18.79
CA HIS A 97 8.64 -5.78 19.99
C HIS A 97 7.15 -5.79 19.65
N GLN A 98 6.72 -4.97 18.67
CA GLN A 98 5.34 -4.98 18.19
C GLN A 98 4.97 -6.34 17.56
N LEU A 99 5.78 -6.86 16.64
CA LEU A 99 5.55 -8.19 16.05
C LEU A 99 5.42 -9.29 17.10
N THR A 100 6.27 -9.25 18.13
CA THR A 100 6.23 -10.21 19.24
C THR A 100 4.93 -10.08 20.06
N ARG A 101 4.44 -8.85 20.26
CA ARG A 101 3.18 -8.58 20.94
C ARG A 101 2.01 -9.13 20.14
N GLU A 102 1.89 -8.77 18.86
CA GLU A 102 0.79 -9.24 18.00
C GLU A 102 0.78 -10.78 17.91
N PHE A 103 1.96 -11.41 17.80
CA PHE A 103 2.07 -12.88 17.84
C PHE A 103 1.58 -13.47 19.16
N SER A 104 1.87 -12.81 20.29
CA SER A 104 1.41 -13.24 21.61
C SER A 104 -0.11 -13.09 21.74
N ASP A 105 -0.69 -12.03 21.20
CA ASP A 105 -2.14 -11.78 21.22
C ASP A 105 -2.90 -12.81 20.37
N VAL A 106 -2.39 -13.15 19.17
CA VAL A 106 -2.88 -14.27 18.35
C VAL A 106 -2.88 -15.59 19.11
N LEU A 107 -1.80 -15.90 19.84
CA LEU A 107 -1.69 -17.12 20.64
C LEU A 107 -2.62 -17.12 21.85
N ALA A 108 -2.75 -15.98 22.54
CA ALA A 108 -3.63 -15.83 23.69
C ALA A 108 -5.09 -16.03 23.29
N LEU A 109 -5.52 -15.41 22.18
CA LEU A 109 -6.88 -15.55 21.69
C LEU A 109 -7.18 -16.97 21.20
N HIS A 110 -6.22 -17.63 20.55
CA HIS A 110 -6.33 -19.04 20.19
C HIS A 110 -6.50 -19.93 21.44
N ALA A 111 -5.67 -19.73 22.47
CA ALA A 111 -5.75 -20.48 23.71
C ALA A 111 -7.09 -20.27 24.43
N ASP A 112 -7.61 -19.04 24.44
CA ASP A 112 -8.91 -18.72 25.03
C ASP A 112 -10.08 -19.36 24.27
N ALA A 113 -10.07 -19.30 22.93
CA ALA A 113 -11.08 -19.92 22.07
C ALA A 113 -11.13 -21.44 22.20
N HIS A 114 -10.01 -22.09 22.53
CA HIS A 114 -9.93 -23.53 22.79
C HIS A 114 -9.92 -23.90 24.28
N SER A 115 -10.21 -22.93 25.16
CA SER A 115 -10.33 -23.18 26.59
C SER A 115 -11.73 -23.65 26.96
N ALA A 116 -11.88 -24.20 28.17
CA ALA A 116 -13.19 -24.53 28.74
C ALA A 116 -14.15 -23.33 28.93
N ARG A 117 -13.66 -22.10 28.70
CA ARG A 117 -14.46 -20.86 28.76
C ARG A 117 -15.16 -20.55 27.44
N SER A 118 -14.70 -21.16 26.34
CA SER A 118 -15.33 -21.03 25.02
C SER A 118 -16.65 -21.79 24.96
N ARG A 119 -17.54 -21.32 24.10
CA ARG A 119 -18.82 -22.00 23.82
C ARG A 119 -18.64 -23.24 22.95
N ASP A 120 -17.54 -23.32 22.21
CA ASP A 120 -17.15 -24.48 21.42
C ASP A 120 -15.64 -24.70 21.54
N PRO A 121 -15.14 -25.33 22.61
CA PRO A 121 -13.68 -25.48 22.80
C PRO A 121 -12.98 -26.31 21.72
N GLY A 122 -13.73 -27.07 20.91
CA GLY A 122 -13.19 -27.92 19.85
C GLY A 122 -12.92 -27.19 18.53
N ASP A 123 -13.46 -25.97 18.37
CA ASP A 123 -13.34 -25.17 17.16
C ASP A 123 -13.46 -23.67 17.49
N TYR A 124 -13.52 -22.80 16.49
CA TYR A 124 -13.90 -21.41 16.68
C TYR A 124 -15.40 -21.21 16.52
N THR A 125 -16.02 -20.47 17.44
CA THR A 125 -17.33 -19.88 17.12
C THR A 125 -17.17 -18.81 16.02
N PRO A 126 -18.24 -18.44 15.29
CA PRO A 126 -18.17 -17.37 14.29
C PRO A 126 -17.73 -16.01 14.85
N HIS A 127 -17.88 -15.77 16.15
CA HIS A 127 -17.40 -14.54 16.78
C HIS A 127 -15.90 -14.59 17.03
N GLU A 128 -15.41 -15.67 17.65
CA GLU A 128 -13.99 -15.88 17.92
C GLU A 128 -13.19 -15.96 16.62
N ALA A 129 -13.70 -16.63 15.58
CA ALA A 129 -13.06 -16.67 14.26
C ALA A 129 -12.85 -15.26 13.68
N ARG A 130 -13.85 -14.37 13.80
CA ARG A 130 -13.72 -12.98 13.33
C ARG A 130 -12.73 -12.17 14.16
N GLN A 131 -12.63 -12.44 15.46
CA GLN A 131 -11.62 -11.81 16.30
C GLN A 131 -10.22 -12.31 15.93
N GLN A 132 -10.06 -13.62 15.78
CA GLN A 132 -8.79 -14.24 15.38
C GLN A 132 -8.30 -13.74 14.03
N ILE A 133 -9.20 -13.56 13.04
CA ILE A 133 -8.85 -12.97 11.75
C ILE A 133 -8.26 -11.56 11.93
N ARG A 134 -8.84 -10.73 12.80
CA ARG A 134 -8.31 -9.37 13.05
C ARG A 134 -6.92 -9.43 13.66
N GLU A 135 -6.70 -10.25 14.69
CA GLU A 135 -5.38 -10.40 15.33
C GLU A 135 -4.34 -10.91 14.32
N ILE A 136 -4.73 -11.84 13.44
CA ILE A 136 -3.86 -12.32 12.36
C ILE A 136 -3.53 -11.19 11.37
N ASP A 137 -4.51 -10.38 10.96
CA ASP A 137 -4.30 -9.25 10.05
C ASP A 137 -3.36 -8.19 10.65
N GLU A 138 -3.48 -7.92 11.96
CA GLU A 138 -2.60 -7.02 12.72
C GLU A 138 -1.17 -7.57 12.79
N MET A 139 -1.01 -8.86 13.11
CA MET A 139 0.28 -9.55 13.10
C MET A 139 0.93 -9.56 11.71
N VAL A 140 0.17 -9.85 10.66
CA VAL A 140 0.66 -9.83 9.27
C VAL A 140 1.12 -8.42 8.90
N THR A 141 0.38 -7.39 9.30
CA THR A 141 0.77 -6.00 9.09
C THR A 141 2.10 -5.69 9.79
N ALA A 142 2.27 -6.06 11.06
CA ALA A 142 3.52 -5.88 11.80
C ALA A 142 4.69 -6.64 11.14
N ALA A 143 4.46 -7.88 10.69
CA ALA A 143 5.48 -8.68 10.00
C ALA A 143 5.90 -8.06 8.67
N MET A 144 4.94 -7.51 7.91
CA MET A 144 5.19 -6.84 6.63
C MET A 144 5.96 -5.53 6.83
N LEU A 145 5.65 -4.76 7.88
CA LEU A 145 6.42 -3.56 8.27
C LEU A 145 7.88 -3.92 8.58
N PHE A 146 8.08 -4.91 9.44
CA PHE A 146 9.42 -5.39 9.79
C PHE A 146 10.20 -5.86 8.56
N ARG A 147 9.58 -6.64 7.67
CA ARG A 147 10.19 -7.10 6.41
C ARG A 147 10.56 -5.93 5.49
N ALA A 148 9.67 -4.96 5.31
CA ALA A 148 9.92 -3.81 4.44
C ALA A 148 11.11 -2.97 4.92
N GLN A 149 11.25 -2.79 6.23
CA GLN A 149 12.43 -2.10 6.79
C GLN A 149 13.74 -2.87 6.56
N LEU A 150 13.72 -4.20 6.73
CA LEU A 150 14.88 -5.04 6.41
C LEU A 150 15.27 -4.94 4.94
N MET A 151 14.28 -4.93 4.03
CA MET A 151 14.52 -4.71 2.59
C MET A 151 15.14 -3.35 2.31
N ALA A 152 14.58 -2.26 2.85
CA ALA A 152 15.12 -0.91 2.66
C ALA A 152 16.59 -0.79 3.14
N ARG A 153 16.95 -1.49 4.23
CA ARG A 153 18.35 -1.56 4.69
C ARG A 153 19.24 -2.40 3.79
N ALA A 154 18.75 -3.57 3.35
CA ALA A 154 19.49 -4.44 2.44
C ALA A 154 19.79 -3.77 1.09
N GLU A 155 18.87 -2.91 0.63
CA GLU A 155 19.00 -2.13 -0.62
C GLU A 155 19.80 -0.82 -0.44
N GLY A 156 20.33 -0.55 0.77
CA GLY A 156 21.19 0.61 1.05
C GLY A 156 20.45 1.95 1.23
N GLN A 157 19.13 1.94 1.36
CA GLN A 157 18.31 3.15 1.54
C GLN A 157 18.19 3.60 3.01
N GLY A 158 18.64 2.79 3.96
CA GLY A 158 18.52 3.04 5.41
C GLY A 158 19.66 3.82 6.07
N GLY A 159 20.42 4.63 5.32
CA GLY A 159 21.69 5.21 5.79
C GLY A 159 21.89 6.70 5.52
N ALA A 160 21.01 7.57 6.03
CA ALA A 160 21.34 8.98 6.23
C ALA A 160 20.41 9.66 7.25
N VAL A 161 20.49 9.28 8.53
CA VAL A 161 20.21 10.27 9.58
C VAL A 161 21.50 11.05 9.77
N ALA A 162 21.69 12.09 8.96
CA ALA A 162 22.75 13.05 9.18
C ALA A 162 22.57 13.64 10.57
N ALA A 163 23.48 13.32 11.49
CA ALA A 163 23.60 14.01 12.76
C ALA A 163 23.74 15.51 12.46
N VAL A 164 22.72 16.28 12.81
CA VAL A 164 22.77 17.74 12.73
C VAL A 164 23.91 18.19 13.65
N PRO A 165 24.97 18.84 13.15
CA PRO A 165 25.99 19.38 14.02
C PRO A 165 25.37 20.54 14.79
N ILE A 166 25.31 20.42 16.12
CA ILE A 166 24.96 21.54 17.00
C ILE A 166 26.04 22.61 16.82
N ARG A 167 25.77 23.60 15.96
CA ARG A 167 26.55 24.83 15.87
C ARG A 167 26.18 25.71 17.06
N GLY A 168 27.16 25.98 17.90
CA GLY A 168 27.26 27.27 18.59
C GLY A 168 27.34 27.22 20.11
N SER A 169 28.56 27.27 20.64
CA SER A 169 28.87 28.23 21.70
C SER A 169 30.32 28.69 21.53
N ALA A 170 30.50 29.71 20.71
CA ALA A 170 31.60 30.64 20.85
C ALA A 170 30.99 31.96 21.31
N ARG A 171 31.20 32.27 22.59
CA ARG A 171 31.53 33.59 23.14
C ARG A 171 31.94 33.42 24.59
#